data_AF-A0A7X2PH53-F1
#
_entry.id   AF-A0A7X2PH53-F1
#
_cell.length_a   1.000
_cell.length_b   1.000
_cell.length_c   1.000
_cell.angle_alpha   90.00
_cell.angle_beta   90.00
_cell.angle_gamma   90.00
#
_symmetry.space_group_name_H-M   'P 1'
#
loop_
_entity.id
_entity.type
_entity.pdbx_description
1 polymer ?
#
loop_
_entity_poly.entity_id
_entity_poly.type
_entity_poly.pdbx_seq_one_letter_code
_entity_poly.pdbx_strand_id
1 'polypeptide(L)'
;MQGGTPDAAARRDPALLGLFAAVALLLAAVGIYGVMSYSVSQRTHEIEIRLSLGASRAAVLTMVIGQGMSLALAGSAAGIGGALLISRMMRGMLYGVQPADPITFAGVATGLGLVALLATYVPARRATWIDPMTALKYE
;
A
#
# COMPACT_ATOMS: atom_id res chain seq x y z
N MET A 1 -21.73 -33.68 -39.87
CA MET A 1 -21.72 -32.31 -40.39
C MET A 1 -22.38 -31.40 -39.37
N GLN A 2 -21.71 -30.27 -39.04
CA GLN A 2 -22.12 -29.14 -38.19
C GLN A 2 -22.37 -29.43 -36.69
N GLY A 3 -21.76 -28.75 -35.73
CA GLY A 3 -20.81 -27.64 -35.81
C GLY A 3 -20.70 -26.93 -34.46
N GLY A 4 -19.47 -26.60 -34.06
CA GLY A 4 -19.17 -25.53 -33.11
C GLY A 4 -19.24 -25.92 -31.63
N THR A 5 -18.06 -26.14 -31.04
CA THR A 5 -17.82 -26.17 -29.60
C THR A 5 -18.46 -24.97 -28.88
N PRO A 6 -19.45 -25.16 -28.00
CA PRO A 6 -19.72 -24.17 -26.96
C PRO A 6 -18.57 -24.24 -25.94
N ASP A 7 -18.29 -23.13 -25.25
CA ASP A 7 -17.40 -23.05 -24.06
C ASP A 7 -15.95 -22.57 -24.26
N ALA A 8 -15.60 -22.04 -25.44
CA ALA A 8 -14.43 -21.14 -25.57
C ALA A 8 -14.74 -19.68 -25.15
N ALA A 9 -15.93 -19.44 -24.57
CA ALA A 9 -16.29 -18.18 -23.95
C ALA A 9 -15.53 -18.06 -22.62
N ALA A 10 -14.27 -17.61 -22.71
CA ALA A 10 -13.46 -17.06 -21.63
C ALA A 10 -13.91 -17.49 -20.23
N ARG A 11 -13.43 -18.66 -19.77
CA ARG A 11 -13.46 -19.02 -18.34
C ARG A 11 -12.68 -17.95 -17.59
N ARG A 12 -13.36 -16.87 -17.24
CA ARG A 12 -12.90 -15.87 -16.29
C ARG A 12 -12.99 -16.57 -14.95
N ASP A 13 -11.99 -17.38 -14.62
CA ASP A 13 -11.94 -18.06 -13.34
C ASP A 13 -11.70 -16.97 -12.27
N PRO A 14 -12.72 -16.61 -11.46
CA PRO A 14 -12.59 -15.54 -10.48
C PRO A 14 -11.51 -15.87 -9.44
N ALA A 15 -11.18 -17.15 -9.28
CA ALA A 15 -10.09 -17.64 -8.44
C ALA A 15 -8.71 -17.15 -8.90
N LEU A 16 -8.41 -17.14 -10.22
CA LEU A 16 -7.13 -16.67 -10.74
C LEU A 16 -6.97 -15.16 -10.56
N LEU A 17 -8.05 -14.40 -10.80
CA LEU A 17 -8.09 -12.95 -10.55
C LEU A 17 -7.93 -12.65 -9.05
N GLY A 18 -8.58 -13.41 -8.18
CA GLY A 18 -8.43 -13.30 -6.73
C GLY A 18 -6.99 -13.58 -6.27
N LEU A 19 -6.36 -14.64 -6.79
CA LEU A 19 -4.96 -14.95 -6.50
C LEU A 19 -4.02 -13.84 -6.97
N PHE A 20 -4.21 -13.33 -8.18
CA PHE A 20 -3.40 -12.25 -8.73
C PHE A 20 -3.53 -10.97 -7.88
N ALA A 21 -4.75 -10.63 -7.46
CA ALA A 21 -5.00 -9.52 -6.55
C ALA A 21 -4.29 -9.72 -5.21
N ALA A 22 -4.33 -10.93 -4.63
CA ALA A 22 -3.64 -11.25 -3.39
C ALA A 22 -2.12 -11.12 -3.50
N VAL A 23 -1.52 -11.63 -4.58
CA VAL A 23 -0.07 -11.49 -4.84
C VAL A 23 0.32 -10.03 -5.03
N ALA A 24 -0.45 -9.26 -5.81
CA ALA A 24 -0.22 -7.84 -5.99
C ALA A 24 -0.28 -7.08 -4.65
N LEU A 25 -1.23 -7.43 -3.78
CA LEU A 25 -1.37 -6.86 -2.45
C LEU A 25 -0.16 -7.17 -1.55
N LEU A 26 0.33 -8.42 -1.59
CA LEU A 26 1.53 -8.82 -0.87
C LEU A 26 2.77 -8.06 -1.37
N LEU A 27 2.96 -7.96 -2.69
CA LEU A 27 4.07 -7.21 -3.27
C LEU A 27 4.02 -5.72 -2.89
N ALA A 28 2.84 -5.11 -2.90
CA ALA A 28 2.65 -3.75 -2.45
C ALA A 28 3.02 -3.58 -0.96
N ALA A 29 2.58 -4.50 -0.09
CA ALA A 29 2.92 -4.48 1.33
C ALA A 29 4.44 -4.60 1.56
N VAL A 30 5.12 -5.51 0.85
CA VAL A 30 6.58 -5.68 0.92
C VAL A 30 7.31 -4.44 0.43
N GLY A 31 6.86 -3.84 -0.68
CA GLY A 31 7.46 -2.61 -1.22
C GLY A 31 7.33 -1.43 -0.25
N ILE A 32 6.13 -1.23 0.32
CA ILE A 32 5.89 -0.19 1.33
C ILE A 32 6.78 -0.44 2.55
N TYR A 33 6.84 -1.67 3.07
CA TYR A 33 7.71 -2.01 4.20
C TYR A 33 9.19 -1.72 3.90
N GLY A 34 9.68 -2.12 2.73
CA GLY A 34 11.07 -1.90 2.31
C GLY A 34 11.42 -0.40 2.22
N VAL A 35 10.60 0.39 1.54
CA VAL A 35 10.80 1.85 1.41
C VAL A 35 10.74 2.53 2.77
N MET A 36 9.79 2.16 3.63
CA MET A 36 9.65 2.74 4.97
C MET A 36 10.80 2.34 5.89
N SER A 37 11.19 1.06 5.91
CA SER A 37 12.32 0.58 6.70
C SER A 37 13.62 1.27 6.28
N TYR A 38 13.81 1.49 4.98
CA TYR A 38 14.97 2.22 4.47
C TYR A 38 14.94 3.71 4.84
N SER A 39 13.77 4.36 4.72
CA SER A 39 13.59 5.78 5.08
C SER A 39 13.83 6.03 6.56
N VAL A 40 13.33 5.13 7.43
CA VAL A 40 13.60 5.18 8.88
C VAL A 40 15.08 4.98 9.15
N SER A 41 15.72 3.98 8.52
CA SER A 41 17.15 3.71 8.71
C SER A 41 18.04 4.91 8.35
N GLN A 42 17.72 5.65 7.29
CA GLN A 42 18.45 6.87 6.92
C GLN A 42 18.25 8.03 7.91
N ARG A 43 17.12 8.07 8.62
CA ARG A 43 16.77 9.16 9.57
C ARG A 43 17.02 8.79 11.03
N THR A 44 17.58 7.61 11.29
CA THR A 44 17.85 7.11 12.65
C THR A 44 18.66 8.13 13.47
N HIS A 45 19.66 8.78 12.87
CA HIS A 45 20.51 9.75 13.56
C HIS A 45 19.75 11.00 14.05
N GLU A 46 18.81 11.52 13.24
CA GLU A 46 17.96 12.65 13.65
C GLU A 46 16.93 12.24 14.71
N ILE A 47 16.42 11.00 14.61
CA ILE A 47 15.47 10.42 15.56
C ILE A 47 16.16 10.22 16.92
N GLU A 48 17.39 9.72 16.92
CA GLU A 48 18.23 9.54 18.12
C GLU A 48 18.52 10.86 18.81
N ILE A 49 18.90 11.92 18.06
CA ILE A 49 19.12 13.26 18.61
C ILE A 49 17.82 13.84 19.20
N ARG A 50 16.67 13.65 18.54
CA ARG A 50 15.38 14.11 19.09
C ARG A 50 15.01 13.35 20.36
N LEU A 51 15.23 12.04 20.42
CA LEU A 51 14.94 11.25 21.62
C LEU A 51 15.86 11.62 22.78
N SER A 52 17.16 11.86 22.54
CA SER A 52 18.11 12.27 23.58
C SER A 52 17.82 13.67 24.13
N LEU A 53 17.23 14.54 23.31
CA LEU A 53 16.71 15.85 23.71
C LEU A 53 15.30 15.78 24.37
N GLY A 54 14.75 14.58 24.59
CA GLY A 54 13.49 14.38 25.31
C GLY A 54 12.21 14.36 24.46
N ALA A 55 12.32 14.23 23.13
CA ALA A 55 11.15 14.12 22.27
C ALA A 55 10.34 12.85 22.56
N SER A 56 9.01 12.96 22.57
CA SER A 56 8.14 11.81 22.87
C SER A 56 8.19 10.77 21.73
N ARG A 57 8.21 9.49 22.10
CA ARG A 57 8.14 8.36 21.15
C ARG A 57 6.91 8.45 20.24
N ALA A 58 5.83 9.11 20.68
CA ALA A 58 4.63 9.37 19.89
C ALA A 58 4.88 10.34 18.72
N ALA A 59 5.78 11.32 18.87
CA ALA A 59 6.12 12.26 17.79
C ALA A 59 6.90 11.58 16.65
N VAL A 60 7.72 10.58 16.97
CA VAL A 60 8.42 9.76 15.97
C VAL A 60 7.42 8.83 15.27
N LEU A 61 6.51 8.23 16.03
CA LEU A 61 5.48 7.35 15.49
C LEU A 61 4.57 8.10 14.49
N THR A 62 4.09 9.30 14.83
CA THR A 62 3.23 10.11 13.94
C THR A 62 3.96 10.56 12.68
N MET A 63 5.26 10.88 12.77
CA MET A 63 6.07 11.23 11.60
C MET A 63 6.19 10.06 10.62
N VAL A 64 6.53 8.86 11.12
CA VAL A 64 6.70 7.66 10.27
C VAL A 64 5.37 7.23 9.67
N ILE A 65 4.29 7.22 10.46
CA ILE A 65 2.94 6.91 9.95
C ILE A 65 2.51 7.95 8.89
N GLY A 66 2.78 9.24 9.12
CA GLY A 66 2.46 10.31 8.17
C GLY A 66 3.16 10.14 6.83
N GLN A 67 4.44 9.76 6.82
CA GLN A 67 5.18 9.46 5.59
C GLN A 67 4.64 8.21 4.87
N GLY A 68 4.32 7.16 5.62
CA GLY A 68 3.73 5.95 5.05
C GLY A 68 2.36 6.22 4.42
N MET A 69 1.54 7.01 5.12
CA MET A 69 0.20 7.38 4.66
C MET A 69 0.25 8.31 3.43
N SER A 70 1.17 9.28 3.37
CA SER A 70 1.29 10.15 2.19
C SER A 70 1.70 9.37 0.95
N LEU A 71 2.61 8.41 1.08
CA LEU A 71 3.02 7.53 -0.01
C LEU A 71 1.86 6.64 -0.48
N ALA A 72 1.09 6.09 0.47
CA ALA A 72 -0.09 5.27 0.16
C ALA A 72 -1.20 6.07 -0.52
N LEU A 73 -1.45 7.30 -0.06
CA LEU A 73 -2.44 8.20 -0.66
C LEU A 73 -2.01 8.62 -2.08
N ALA A 74 -0.74 8.98 -2.28
CA ALA A 74 -0.23 9.33 -3.60
C ALA A 74 -0.31 8.16 -4.58
N GLY A 75 0.10 6.96 -4.16
CA GLY A 75 -0.01 5.74 -4.97
C GLY A 75 -1.47 5.38 -5.29
N SER A 76 -2.37 5.51 -4.30
CA SER A 76 -3.80 5.24 -4.49
C SER A 76 -4.44 6.24 -5.46
N ALA A 77 -4.14 7.53 -5.32
CA ALA A 77 -4.63 8.58 -6.22
C ALA A 77 -4.15 8.35 -7.66
N ALA A 78 -2.87 8.02 -7.84
CA ALA A 78 -2.31 7.70 -9.14
C ALA A 78 -2.96 6.44 -9.75
N GLY A 79 -3.15 5.39 -8.94
CA GLY A 79 -3.80 4.15 -9.37
C GLY A 79 -5.26 4.36 -9.79
N ILE A 80 -6.03 5.12 -9.00
CA ILE A 80 -7.42 5.48 -9.32
C ILE A 80 -7.47 6.31 -10.61
N GLY A 81 -6.58 7.32 -10.74
CA GLY A 81 -6.49 8.14 -11.95
C GLY A 81 -6.17 7.31 -13.20
N GLY A 82 -5.20 6.39 -13.10
CA GLY A 82 -4.85 5.45 -14.17
C GLY A 82 -5.99 4.51 -14.54
N ALA A 83 -6.66 3.93 -13.54
CA ALA A 83 -7.81 3.05 -13.75
C ALA A 83 -8.97 3.78 -14.45
N LEU A 84 -9.26 5.02 -14.05
CA LEU A 84 -10.29 5.84 -14.71
C LEU A 84 -9.91 6.19 -16.14
N LEU A 85 -8.64 6.52 -16.41
CA LEU A 85 -8.14 6.82 -17.75
C LEU A 85 -8.25 5.62 -18.69
N ILE A 86 -7.80 4.45 -18.24
CA ILE A 86 -7.89 3.19 -19.01
C ILE A 86 -9.36 2.82 -19.22
N SER A 87 -10.19 2.87 -18.16
CA SER A 87 -11.63 2.64 -18.26
C SER A 87 -12.29 3.59 -19.27
N ARG A 88 -11.90 4.88 -19.28
CA ARG A 88 -12.38 5.88 -20.24
C ARG A 88 -12.02 5.53 -21.68
N MET A 89 -10.79 5.10 -21.94
CA MET A 89 -10.33 4.69 -23.27
C MET A 89 -11.07 3.43 -23.77
N MET A 90 -11.36 2.49 -22.87
CA MET A 90 -12.06 1.25 -23.21
C MET A 90 -13.57 1.42 -23.41
N ARG A 91 -14.19 2.56 -23.04
CA ARG A 91 -15.63 2.81 -23.25
C ARG A 91 -16.06 2.67 -24.71
N GLY A 92 -15.17 2.92 -25.66
CA GLY A 92 -15.44 2.74 -27.09
C GLY A 92 -15.49 1.28 -27.54
N MET A 93 -14.86 0.36 -26.79
CA MET A 93 -14.80 -1.09 -27.10
C MET A 93 -15.73 -1.95 -26.23
N LEU A 94 -16.13 -1.47 -25.05
CA LEU A 94 -16.92 -2.25 -24.08
C LEU A 94 -18.36 -1.71 -23.98
N TYR A 95 -19.28 -2.25 -24.78
CA TYR A 95 -20.72 -2.06 -24.57
C TYR A 95 -21.15 -2.74 -23.26
N GLY A 96 -21.70 -1.98 -22.31
CA GLY A 96 -22.43 -2.52 -21.15
C GLY A 96 -21.74 -2.49 -19.78
N VAL A 97 -20.49 -2.03 -19.67
CA VAL A 97 -19.82 -1.86 -18.35
C VAL A 97 -19.94 -0.40 -17.91
N GLN A 98 -20.71 -0.14 -16.86
CA GLN A 98 -20.80 1.20 -16.28
C GLN A 98 -19.40 1.63 -15.81
N PRO A 99 -18.81 2.72 -16.35
CA PRO A 99 -17.36 2.89 -16.36
C PRO A 99 -16.70 3.22 -15.02
N ALA A 100 -17.47 3.43 -13.96
CA ALA A 100 -16.99 3.86 -12.66
C ALA A 100 -18.03 3.52 -11.59
N ASP A 101 -18.05 2.26 -11.14
CA ASP A 101 -18.83 1.88 -9.97
C ASP A 101 -18.16 2.45 -8.70
N PRO A 102 -18.76 3.45 -8.03
CA PRO A 102 -18.16 4.12 -6.88
C PRO A 102 -17.87 3.16 -5.72
N ILE A 103 -18.68 2.11 -5.58
CA ILE A 103 -18.56 1.13 -4.50
C ILE A 103 -17.26 0.33 -4.65
N THR A 104 -16.96 -0.11 -5.87
CA THR A 104 -15.74 -0.86 -6.18
C THR A 104 -14.49 0.00 -5.91
N PHE A 105 -14.49 1.27 -6.35
CA PHE A 105 -13.38 2.18 -6.10
C PHE A 105 -13.20 2.50 -4.60
N ALA A 106 -14.29 2.70 -3.87
CA ALA A 106 -14.26 2.90 -2.42
C ALA A 106 -13.69 1.67 -1.70
N GLY A 107 -14.15 0.46 -2.06
CA GLY A 107 -13.66 -0.79 -1.48
C GLY A 107 -12.16 -0.99 -1.72
N VAL A 108 -11.66 -0.72 -2.93
CA VAL A 108 -10.23 -0.78 -3.25
C VAL A 108 -9.43 0.24 -2.45
N ALA A 109 -9.90 1.50 -2.39
CA ALA A 109 -9.21 2.55 -1.63
C ALA A 109 -9.14 2.23 -0.14
N THR A 110 -10.23 1.73 0.46
CA THR A 110 -10.23 1.30 1.86
C THR A 110 -9.33 0.10 2.09
N GLY A 111 -9.37 -0.91 1.21
CA GLY A 111 -8.50 -2.09 1.32
C GLY A 111 -7.02 -1.74 1.23
N LEU A 112 -6.63 -0.90 0.26
CA LEU A 112 -5.26 -0.42 0.13
C LEU A 112 -4.83 0.45 1.33
N GLY A 113 -5.73 1.29 1.85
CA GLY A 113 -5.48 2.07 3.06
C GLY A 113 -5.21 1.20 4.28
N LEU A 114 -5.98 0.13 4.48
CA LEU A 114 -5.77 -0.84 5.55
C LEU A 114 -4.44 -1.58 5.40
N VAL A 115 -4.09 -2.00 4.18
CA VAL A 115 -2.79 -2.67 3.93
C VAL A 115 -1.62 -1.73 4.16
N ALA A 116 -1.73 -0.48 3.72
CA ALA A 116 -0.71 0.54 3.98
C ALA A 116 -0.56 0.80 5.48
N LEU A 117 -1.66 0.91 6.23
CA LEU A 117 -1.63 1.03 7.69
C LEU A 117 -0.92 -0.15 8.35
N LEU A 118 -1.28 -1.38 7.99
CA LEU A 118 -0.66 -2.59 8.56
C LEU A 118 0.82 -2.70 8.18
N ALA A 119 1.19 -2.41 6.93
CA ALA A 119 2.57 -2.49 6.44
C ALA A 119 3.46 -1.40 7.06
N THR A 120 2.91 -0.22 7.35
CA THR A 120 3.64 0.91 7.97
C THR A 120 3.69 0.83 9.49
N TYR A 121 2.75 0.11 10.12
CA TYR A 121 2.70 -0.07 11.57
C TYR A 121 3.91 -0.84 12.11
N VAL A 122 4.36 -1.89 11.41
CA VAL A 122 5.54 -2.68 11.80
C VAL A 122 6.83 -1.85 11.85
N PRO A 123 7.24 -1.12 10.79
CA PRO A 123 8.45 -0.29 10.81
C PRO A 123 8.30 0.92 11.75
N ALA A 124 7.10 1.52 11.87
CA ALA A 124 6.85 2.59 12.82
C ALA A 124 7.05 2.13 14.27
N ARG A 125 6.52 0.95 14.62
CA ARG A 125 6.74 0.33 15.93
C ARG A 125 8.21 -0.04 16.11
N ARG A 126 8.89 -0.56 15.08
CA ARG A 126 10.33 -0.85 15.13
C ARG A 126 11.16 0.40 15.42
N ALA A 127 10.83 1.55 14.83
CA ALA A 127 11.50 2.84 15.11
C ALA A 127 11.36 3.27 16.57
N THR A 128 10.21 3.01 17.21
CA THR A 128 10.01 3.31 18.64
C THR A 128 10.71 2.35 19.60
N TRP A 129 11.15 1.19 19.11
CA TRP A 129 11.89 0.16 19.85
C TRP A 129 13.41 0.29 19.68
N ILE A 130 13.89 1.23 18.86
CA ILE A 130 15.30 1.64 18.87
C ILE A 130 15.51 2.35 20.21
N ASP A 131 16.03 1.58 21.16
CA ASP A 131 16.08 1.95 22.56
C ASP A 131 17.25 2.93 22.77
N PRO A 132 17.00 4.17 23.22
CA PRO A 132 18.06 5.11 23.61
C PRO A 132 18.91 4.62 24.80
N MET A 133 18.58 3.47 25.38
CA MET A 133 19.25 2.89 26.55
C MET A 133 20.56 2.13 26.25
N THR A 134 20.90 1.85 24.98
CA THR A 134 22.26 1.41 24.63
C THR A 134 23.29 2.55 24.60
N ALA A 135 22.84 3.81 24.59
CA ALA A 135 23.73 4.98 24.65
C ALA A 135 24.24 5.30 26.06
N LEU A 136 23.70 4.67 27.11
CA LEU A 136 24.05 4.95 28.50
C LEU A 136 24.86 3.82 29.19
N LYS A 137 25.30 2.80 28.45
CA LYS A 137 26.11 1.68 28.99
C LYS A 137 27.57 1.69 28.52
N TYR A 138 28.05 2.83 28.02
CA TYR A 138 29.43 3.03 27.60
C TYR A 138 30.14 4.21 28.29
N GLU A 139 29.66 4.61 29.47
CA GLU A 139 30.46 5.36 30.45
C GLU A 139 30.66 4.53 31.72
#